data_AF-A0A518GVA1-F1
#
_entry.id   AF-A0A518GVA1-F1
#
_cell.length_a   1.000
_cell.length_b   1.000
_cell.length_c   1.000
_cell.angle_alpha   90.00
_cell.angle_beta   90.00
_cell.angle_gamma   90.00
#
_symmetry.space_group_name_H-M   'P 1'
#
loop_
_entity.id
_entity.type
_entity.pdbx_description
1 polymer ?
#
loop_
_entity_poly.entity_id
_entity_poly.type
_entity_poly.pdbx_seq_one_letter_code
_entity_poly.pdbx_strand_id
1 'polypeptide(L)'
;MPTKPPGSPRPDGSSRPGRGRADARRAPTLAGLRAEIDRIDKELVVLLNRRAEVASQIGQVKERDGLEVWSPAREEEVIARALSQSQGPLPEQTVRLIFRELMSGSRSIQRTLRVACLGPKYSYSHLASIAKFGNAVEHVPVGSIAAVFEEVNRRHVQFGLVPLENSTDGRISDTLEMFTRHSGLKIRAEVKLRIHHCLLGKTPWADVRRVFSKAQALSQCRHWLSKNLPQATLHEVVSTAHAAEIAQREPFAAAIASRTAGDAYGLDILAENIEDQPYNVTRFAVIAEQSEARTGRDKSTLLLRISNQAGALSKVLAPFEKGGLNLTMIESFPSSAENLPGRDPSYLFFLDVEGHAEDPPVSKALELVRKRCERLEVLGSYPRGECVES
;
A
#
# COMPACT_ATOMS: atom_id res chain seq x y z
N MET A 1 -46.11 -51.42 49.49
CA MET A 1 -45.35 -52.28 50.42
C MET A 1 -45.20 -53.66 49.78
N PRO A 2 -44.20 -54.48 50.13
CA PRO A 2 -42.93 -54.23 50.83
C PRO A 2 -41.74 -54.37 49.82
N THR A 3 -40.43 -54.59 50.09
CA THR A 3 -39.59 -54.60 51.32
C THR A 3 -38.15 -54.14 50.97
N LYS A 4 -37.37 -53.79 51.99
CA LYS A 4 -35.89 -53.86 52.12
C LYS A 4 -35.63 -54.26 53.60
N PRO A 5 -34.42 -54.54 54.13
CA PRO A 5 -33.11 -54.92 53.57
C PRO A 5 -32.70 -56.29 54.21
N PRO A 6 -31.53 -56.51 54.88
CA PRO A 6 -30.12 -56.17 54.60
C PRO A 6 -29.18 -57.41 54.51
N GLY A 7 -27.89 -57.20 54.24
CA GLY A 7 -26.86 -58.25 54.42
C GLY A 7 -25.43 -57.77 54.15
N SER A 8 -24.56 -57.83 55.17
CA SER A 8 -23.11 -57.52 55.12
C SER A 8 -22.42 -58.08 56.37
N PRO A 9 -21.09 -58.02 56.53
CA PRO A 9 -19.99 -58.18 55.56
C PRO A 9 -19.04 -59.33 55.97
N ARG A 10 -18.06 -59.72 55.13
CA ARG A 10 -16.74 -60.24 55.58
C ARG A 10 -15.61 -59.86 54.62
N PRO A 11 -14.38 -59.61 55.13
CA PRO A 11 -13.19 -59.31 54.31
C PRO A 11 -12.26 -60.53 54.13
N ASP A 12 -11.45 -60.52 53.08
CA ASP A 12 -9.97 -60.70 53.16
C ASP A 12 -9.33 -60.33 51.79
N GLY A 13 -7.99 -60.39 51.67
CA GLY A 13 -7.29 -60.46 50.38
C GLY A 13 -6.44 -59.25 49.99
N SER A 14 -5.38 -58.96 50.74
CA SER A 14 -4.40 -57.92 50.38
C SER A 14 -3.49 -58.32 49.19
N SER A 15 -3.29 -57.42 48.20
CA SER A 15 -2.39 -57.69 47.06
C SER A 15 -1.73 -56.45 46.42
N ARG A 16 -0.88 -55.76 47.20
CA ARG A 16 0.26 -54.88 46.81
C ARG A 16 -0.02 -53.62 45.94
N PRO A 17 0.65 -52.48 46.23
CA PRO A 17 0.49 -51.26 45.43
C PRO A 17 1.24 -51.34 44.10
N GLY A 18 0.51 -51.29 42.99
CA GLY A 18 1.10 -51.01 41.68
C GLY A 18 1.65 -49.59 41.65
N ARG A 19 2.98 -49.43 41.54
CA ARG A 19 3.66 -48.14 41.34
C ARG A 19 3.43 -47.62 39.91
N GLY A 20 2.20 -47.22 39.61
CA GLY A 20 1.87 -46.51 38.39
C GLY A 20 2.60 -45.16 38.35
N ARG A 21 3.59 -45.03 37.47
CA ARG A 21 4.17 -43.73 37.09
C ARG A 21 3.10 -42.93 36.33
N ALA A 22 2.28 -42.17 37.05
CA ALA A 22 1.24 -41.32 36.50
C ALA A 22 1.81 -40.01 35.90
N ASP A 23 2.84 -40.11 35.05
CA ASP A 23 3.32 -39.00 34.21
C ASP A 23 2.65 -39.09 32.82
N ALA A 24 1.31 -39.17 32.85
CA ALA A 24 0.48 -39.12 31.67
C ALA A 24 0.29 -37.64 31.31
N ARG A 25 1.04 -37.16 30.31
CA ARG A 25 0.85 -35.84 29.70
C ARG A 25 -0.61 -35.69 29.27
N ARG A 26 -1.43 -35.01 30.08
CA ARG A 26 -2.82 -34.70 29.73
C ARG A 26 -2.82 -33.90 28.44
N ALA A 27 -3.71 -34.27 27.51
CA ALA A 27 -3.94 -33.48 26.31
C ALA A 27 -4.27 -32.02 26.70
N PRO A 28 -3.72 -31.02 26.00
CA PRO A 28 -3.88 -29.63 26.38
C PRO A 28 -5.36 -29.22 26.32
N THR A 29 -5.85 -28.63 27.40
CA THR A 29 -7.25 -28.16 27.47
C THR A 29 -7.36 -26.77 26.85
N LEU A 30 -8.52 -26.44 26.28
CA LEU A 30 -8.79 -25.11 25.72
C LEU A 30 -8.55 -23.98 26.74
N ALA A 31 -8.87 -24.22 28.01
CA ALA A 31 -8.60 -23.28 29.10
C ALA A 31 -7.09 -23.13 29.40
N GLY A 32 -6.32 -24.23 29.36
CA GLY A 32 -4.87 -24.20 29.54
C GLY A 32 -4.15 -23.45 28.41
N LEU A 33 -4.54 -23.71 27.15
CA LEU A 33 -4.00 -23.02 25.98
C LEU A 33 -4.33 -21.53 25.97
N ARG A 34 -5.54 -21.13 26.40
CA ARG A 34 -5.89 -19.72 26.58
C ARG A 34 -5.04 -19.05 27.65
N ALA A 35 -4.85 -19.69 28.81
CA ALA A 35 -3.97 -19.19 29.88
C ALA A 35 -2.46 -19.18 29.52
N GLU A 36 -2.07 -19.82 28.42
CA GLU A 36 -0.73 -19.74 27.83
C GLU A 36 -0.63 -18.55 26.86
N ILE A 37 -1.64 -18.33 26.01
CA ILE A 37 -1.77 -17.10 25.19
C ILE A 37 -1.83 -15.86 26.10
N ASP A 38 -2.65 -15.86 27.17
CA ASP A 38 -2.75 -14.79 28.16
C ASP A 38 -1.41 -14.46 28.85
N ARG A 39 -0.41 -15.35 28.78
CA ARG A 39 0.95 -15.13 29.30
C ARG A 39 1.84 -14.52 28.22
N ILE A 40 1.84 -15.13 27.03
CA ILE A 40 2.57 -14.65 25.85
C ILE A 40 2.18 -13.20 25.53
N ASP A 41 0.88 -12.86 25.57
CA ASP A 41 0.39 -11.51 25.29
C ASP A 41 0.88 -10.47 26.31
N LYS A 42 1.07 -10.87 27.58
CA LYS A 42 1.67 -10.00 28.60
C LYS A 42 3.16 -9.76 28.35
N GLU A 43 3.88 -10.81 27.95
CA GLU A 43 5.30 -10.72 27.56
C GLU A 43 5.45 -9.86 26.29
N LEU A 44 4.56 -10.01 25.31
CA LEU A 44 4.48 -9.15 24.12
C LEU A 44 4.24 -7.69 24.49
N VAL A 45 3.27 -7.36 25.36
CA VAL A 45 3.04 -5.97 25.81
C VAL A 45 4.29 -5.37 26.47
N VAL A 46 5.02 -6.12 27.30
CA VAL A 46 6.28 -5.66 27.90
C VAL A 46 7.35 -5.39 26.84
N LEU A 47 7.51 -6.29 25.85
CA LEU A 47 8.46 -6.13 24.75
C LEU A 47 8.09 -4.96 23.82
N LEU A 48 6.79 -4.75 23.55
CA LEU A 48 6.26 -3.63 22.76
C LEU A 48 6.54 -2.29 23.45
N ASN A 49 6.26 -2.19 24.75
CA ASN A 49 6.57 -1.01 25.55
C ASN A 49 8.08 -0.72 25.57
N ARG A 50 8.92 -1.73 25.82
CA ARG A 50 10.38 -1.56 25.82
C ARG A 50 10.92 -1.15 24.45
N ARG A 51 10.31 -1.62 23.36
CA ARG A 51 10.64 -1.19 22.00
C ARG A 51 10.20 0.26 21.73
N ALA A 52 9.08 0.71 22.29
CA ALA A 52 8.61 2.08 22.20
C ALA A 52 9.51 3.06 22.99
N GLU A 53 10.01 2.69 24.17
CA GLU A 53 11.02 3.46 24.93
C GLU A 53 12.29 3.69 24.09
N VAL A 54 12.83 2.64 23.48
CA VAL A 54 14.00 2.73 22.59
C VAL A 54 13.69 3.55 21.34
N ALA A 55 12.47 3.45 20.78
CA ALA A 55 12.04 4.30 19.67
C ALA A 55 11.99 5.79 20.06
N SER A 56 11.55 6.13 21.28
CA SER A 56 11.57 7.52 21.78
C SER A 56 13.00 8.05 21.91
N GLN A 57 13.93 7.25 22.45
CA GLN A 57 15.35 7.61 22.54
C GLN A 57 15.98 7.84 21.15
N ILE A 58 15.63 7.00 20.15
CA ILE A 58 16.03 7.21 18.76
C ILE A 58 15.44 8.51 18.21
N GLY A 59 14.20 8.87 18.56
CA GLY A 59 13.58 10.15 18.21
C GLY A 59 14.38 11.34 18.73
N GLN A 60 14.74 11.34 20.01
CA GLN A 60 15.54 12.41 20.64
C GLN A 60 16.92 12.59 19.97
N VAL A 61 17.60 11.48 19.63
CA VAL A 61 18.86 11.51 18.87
C VAL A 61 18.65 12.11 17.48
N LYS A 62 17.62 11.64 16.75
CA LYS A 62 17.30 12.16 15.42
C LYS A 62 16.96 13.66 15.43
N GLU A 63 16.15 14.10 16.37
CA GLU A 63 15.74 15.51 16.50
C GLU A 63 16.94 16.41 16.78
N ARG A 64 17.81 16.03 17.73
CA ARG A 64 19.08 16.74 18.02
C ARG A 64 20.00 16.81 16.80
N ASP A 65 20.09 15.73 16.03
CA ASP A 65 21.01 15.61 14.89
C ASP A 65 20.38 16.07 13.55
N GLY A 66 19.14 16.61 13.57
CA GLY A 66 18.43 17.09 12.37
C GLY A 66 17.97 16.00 11.40
N LEU A 67 17.95 14.74 11.83
CA LEU A 67 17.69 13.56 11.00
C LEU A 67 16.19 13.24 10.86
N GLU A 68 15.80 12.70 9.71
CA GLU A 68 14.40 12.37 9.43
C GLU A 68 13.91 11.14 10.21
N VAL A 69 12.68 11.22 10.72
CA VAL A 69 12.03 10.13 11.49
C VAL A 69 11.75 8.90 10.62
N TRP A 70 11.34 9.09 9.36
CA TRP A 70 10.98 8.02 8.42
C TRP A 70 12.10 7.72 7.40
N SER A 71 12.30 6.45 7.09
CA SER A 71 13.20 5.96 6.03
C SER A 71 12.65 4.61 5.53
N PRO A 72 12.12 4.56 4.29
CA PRO A 72 11.76 3.31 3.61
C PRO A 72 12.85 2.23 3.62
N ALA A 73 14.12 2.60 3.49
CA ALA A 73 15.25 1.66 3.52
C ALA A 73 15.32 0.94 4.88
N ARG A 74 15.19 1.70 5.98
CA ARG A 74 15.22 1.14 7.34
C ARG A 74 13.96 0.34 7.68
N GLU A 75 12.79 0.67 7.10
CA GLU A 75 11.58 -0.15 7.24
C GLU A 75 11.80 -1.55 6.66
N GLU A 76 12.31 -1.64 5.42
CA GLU A 76 12.48 -2.93 4.75
C GLU A 76 13.60 -3.76 5.37
N GLU A 77 14.68 -3.15 5.88
CA GLU A 77 15.70 -3.86 6.67
C GLU A 77 15.12 -4.51 7.94
N VAL A 78 14.24 -3.79 8.65
CA VAL A 78 13.57 -4.31 9.86
C VAL A 78 12.60 -5.43 9.51
N ILE A 79 11.84 -5.30 8.42
CA ILE A 79 10.92 -6.35 7.97
C ILE A 79 11.68 -7.60 7.48
N ALA A 80 12.73 -7.43 6.66
CA ALA A 80 13.54 -8.54 6.18
C ALA A 80 14.22 -9.31 7.34
N ARG A 81 14.69 -8.60 8.38
CA ARG A 81 15.20 -9.23 9.61
C ARG A 81 14.12 -9.98 10.39
N ALA A 82 12.89 -9.44 10.46
CA ALA A 82 11.77 -10.13 11.11
C ALA A 82 11.36 -11.40 10.37
N LEU A 83 11.24 -11.34 9.04
CA LEU A 83 10.85 -12.48 8.20
C LEU A 83 11.89 -13.60 8.23
N SER A 84 13.19 -13.27 8.11
CA SER A 84 14.27 -14.27 8.21
C SER A 84 14.43 -14.91 9.59
N GLN A 85 13.77 -14.38 10.63
CA GLN A 85 13.66 -14.97 11.96
C GLN A 85 12.32 -15.69 12.21
N SER A 86 11.35 -15.55 11.31
CA SER A 86 9.99 -16.07 11.47
C SER A 86 9.86 -17.56 11.10
N GLN A 87 10.30 -18.43 12.01
CA GLN A 87 10.14 -19.89 11.88
C GLN A 87 8.78 -20.41 12.41
N GLY A 88 7.85 -19.51 12.73
CA GLY A 88 6.54 -19.83 13.31
C GLY A 88 5.44 -20.13 12.28
N PRO A 89 4.23 -20.53 12.74
CA PRO A 89 3.10 -20.87 11.87
C PRO A 89 2.35 -19.65 11.28
N LEU A 90 2.81 -18.41 11.54
CA LEU A 90 2.20 -17.21 10.97
C LEU A 90 2.68 -16.98 9.53
N PRO A 91 1.78 -16.69 8.57
CA PRO A 91 2.17 -16.30 7.23
C PRO A 91 3.06 -15.05 7.22
N GLU A 92 4.04 -15.00 6.31
CA GLU A 92 4.96 -13.85 6.16
C GLU A 92 4.24 -12.51 6.02
N GLN A 93 3.13 -12.49 5.27
CA GLN A 93 2.28 -11.31 5.09
C GLN A 93 1.72 -10.79 6.43
N THR A 94 1.30 -11.68 7.33
CA THR A 94 0.82 -11.33 8.66
C THR A 94 1.94 -10.70 9.51
N VAL A 95 3.13 -11.30 9.49
CA VAL A 95 4.31 -10.76 10.20
C VAL A 95 4.70 -9.39 9.65
N ARG A 96 4.72 -9.23 8.32
CA ARG A 96 5.01 -7.95 7.63
C ARG A 96 4.00 -6.86 8.01
N LEU A 97 2.71 -7.16 8.12
CA LEU A 97 1.67 -6.21 8.55
C LEU A 97 1.85 -5.80 10.03
N ILE A 98 2.07 -6.76 10.93
CA ILE A 98 2.32 -6.49 12.36
C ILE A 98 3.53 -5.55 12.53
N PHE A 99 4.63 -5.83 11.83
CA PHE A 99 5.83 -4.99 11.91
C PHE A 99 5.63 -3.59 11.30
N ARG A 100 4.80 -3.43 10.26
CA ARG A 100 4.47 -2.11 9.69
C ARG A 100 3.68 -1.23 10.66
N GLU A 101 2.62 -1.74 11.27
CA GLU A 101 1.81 -0.96 12.22
C GLU A 101 2.61 -0.68 13.52
N LEU A 102 3.39 -1.66 14.00
CA LEU A 102 4.34 -1.47 15.10
C LEU A 102 5.38 -0.38 14.80
N MET A 103 5.89 -0.31 13.57
CA MET A 103 6.77 0.79 13.15
C MET A 103 6.02 2.13 13.04
N SER A 104 4.75 2.15 12.62
CA SER A 104 3.92 3.36 12.57
C SER A 104 3.71 3.96 13.96
N GLY A 105 3.18 3.18 14.91
CA GLY A 105 3.01 3.61 16.30
C GLY A 105 4.32 3.97 17.01
N SER A 106 5.46 3.45 16.54
CA SER A 106 6.79 3.85 17.04
C SER A 106 7.31 5.16 16.45
N ARG A 107 6.81 5.59 15.28
CA ARG A 107 7.16 6.87 14.66
C ARG A 107 6.34 8.01 15.22
N SER A 108 5.05 7.81 15.49
CA SER A 108 4.19 8.85 16.07
C SER A 108 4.70 9.33 17.44
N ILE A 109 5.34 8.44 18.21
CA ILE A 109 6.06 8.75 19.46
C ILE A 109 7.29 9.66 19.23
N GLN A 110 7.95 9.57 18.07
CA GLN A 110 9.09 10.41 17.72
C GLN A 110 8.63 11.76 17.15
N ARG A 111 7.66 11.73 16.23
CA ARG A 111 7.04 12.90 15.61
C ARG A 111 5.77 12.50 14.87
N THR A 112 4.69 13.28 15.02
CA THR A 112 3.53 13.15 14.13
C THR A 112 3.96 13.47 12.69
N LEU A 113 3.97 12.45 11.84
CA LEU A 113 4.15 12.62 10.40
C LEU A 113 2.82 13.04 9.77
N ARG A 114 2.88 13.94 8.79
CA ARG A 114 1.75 14.38 7.97
C ARG A 114 1.99 13.95 6.53
N VAL A 115 0.98 13.34 5.90
CA VAL A 115 1.06 12.81 4.53
C VAL A 115 -0.14 13.29 3.73
N ALA A 116 0.09 14.14 2.72
CA ALA A 116 -0.98 14.53 1.80
C ALA A 116 -1.30 13.38 0.83
N CYS A 117 -2.56 13.14 0.54
CA CYS A 117 -2.99 12.15 -0.46
C CYS A 117 -4.25 12.60 -1.20
N LEU A 118 -4.45 12.14 -2.44
CA LEU A 118 -5.66 12.44 -3.21
C LEU A 118 -6.91 11.91 -2.49
N GLY A 119 -7.79 12.81 -2.06
CA GLY A 119 -8.99 12.50 -1.28
C GLY A 119 -10.13 11.84 -2.08
N PRO A 120 -11.30 11.65 -1.44
CA PRO A 120 -11.58 11.86 -0.02
C PRO A 120 -10.98 10.74 0.84
N LYS A 121 -11.34 10.66 2.14
CA LYS A 121 -11.02 9.48 2.96
C LYS A 121 -11.64 8.22 2.35
N TYR A 122 -11.01 7.07 2.62
CA TYR A 122 -11.39 5.75 2.09
C TYR A 122 -11.25 5.59 0.54
N SER A 123 -10.73 6.59 -0.17
CA SER A 123 -10.25 6.43 -1.55
C SER A 123 -9.08 5.43 -1.61
N TYR A 124 -8.84 4.81 -2.77
CA TYR A 124 -7.68 3.92 -2.93
C TYR A 124 -6.33 4.62 -2.66
N SER A 125 -6.23 5.94 -2.87
CA SER A 125 -5.05 6.73 -2.48
C SER A 125 -4.92 6.86 -0.95
N HIS A 126 -6.03 7.03 -0.24
CA HIS A 126 -6.04 7.04 1.23
C HIS A 126 -5.65 5.65 1.78
N LEU A 127 -6.14 4.56 1.17
CA LEU A 127 -5.78 3.19 1.53
C LEU A 127 -4.30 2.88 1.23
N ALA A 128 -3.77 3.31 0.08
CA ALA A 128 -2.34 3.21 -0.23
C ALA A 128 -1.45 4.02 0.75
N SER A 129 -1.96 5.16 1.24
CA SER A 129 -1.30 5.95 2.29
C SER A 129 -1.23 5.17 3.61
N ILE A 130 -2.35 4.59 4.07
CA ILE A 130 -2.39 3.74 5.27
C ILE A 130 -1.48 2.50 5.11
N ALA A 131 -1.56 1.80 3.97
CA ALA A 131 -0.80 0.57 3.73
C ALA A 131 0.74 0.76 3.70
N LYS A 132 1.22 2.00 3.50
CA LYS A 132 2.64 2.36 3.54
C LYS A 132 3.06 3.03 4.85
N PHE A 133 2.25 3.93 5.40
CA PHE A 133 2.63 4.72 6.58
C PHE A 133 2.08 4.18 7.91
N GLY A 134 1.10 3.29 7.89
CA GLY A 134 0.33 2.79 9.04
C GLY A 134 -0.60 3.86 9.64
N ASN A 135 -1.49 3.44 10.54
CA ASN A 135 -2.63 4.26 10.97
C ASN A 135 -2.26 5.40 11.93
N ALA A 136 -1.06 5.38 12.53
CA ALA A 136 -0.60 6.40 13.48
C ALA A 136 -0.08 7.71 12.84
N VAL A 137 -0.39 7.94 11.56
CA VAL A 137 0.09 9.06 10.74
C VAL A 137 -1.07 9.98 10.35
N GLU A 138 -0.85 11.29 10.30
CA GLU A 138 -1.86 12.24 9.87
C GLU A 138 -2.01 12.19 8.34
N HIS A 139 -2.95 11.36 7.87
CA HIS A 139 -3.35 11.33 6.46
C HIS A 139 -4.22 12.56 6.13
N VAL A 140 -3.70 13.45 5.28
CA VAL A 140 -4.32 14.72 4.88
C VAL A 140 -4.95 14.55 3.47
N PRO A 141 -6.26 14.25 3.35
CA PRO A 141 -6.92 14.14 2.05
C PRO A 141 -7.09 15.51 1.40
N VAL A 142 -6.58 15.69 0.19
CA VAL A 142 -6.68 16.94 -0.60
C VAL A 142 -7.40 16.72 -1.93
N GLY A 143 -8.00 17.78 -2.47
CA GLY A 143 -8.95 17.69 -3.59
C GLY A 143 -8.36 17.39 -4.99
N SER A 144 -7.04 17.45 -5.17
CA SER A 144 -6.40 17.20 -6.47
C SER A 144 -4.96 16.69 -6.31
N ILE A 145 -4.41 16.09 -7.38
CA ILE A 145 -3.01 15.64 -7.42
C ILE A 145 -2.07 16.85 -7.29
N ALA A 146 -2.37 17.97 -7.96
CA ALA A 146 -1.61 19.21 -7.84
C ALA A 146 -1.54 19.74 -6.39
N ALA A 147 -2.62 19.60 -5.61
CA ALA A 147 -2.62 19.96 -4.20
C ALA A 147 -1.70 19.05 -3.35
N VAL A 148 -1.54 17.77 -3.70
CA VAL A 148 -0.58 16.88 -3.01
C VAL A 148 0.86 17.35 -3.24
N PHE A 149 1.20 17.75 -4.48
CA PHE A 149 2.53 18.31 -4.78
C PHE A 149 2.76 19.63 -4.04
N GLU A 150 1.78 20.54 -4.03
CA GLU A 150 1.95 21.86 -3.43
C GLU A 150 2.03 21.83 -1.88
N GLU A 151 1.29 20.95 -1.20
CA GLU A 151 1.41 20.78 0.26
C GLU A 151 2.81 20.29 0.69
N VAL A 152 3.47 19.46 -0.14
CA VAL A 152 4.85 19.00 0.08
C VAL A 152 5.84 20.12 -0.28
N ASN A 153 5.66 20.77 -1.43
CA ASN A 153 6.47 21.88 -1.92
C ASN A 153 6.50 23.08 -0.94
N ARG A 154 5.40 23.31 -0.22
CA ARG A 154 5.29 24.32 0.85
C ARG A 154 5.69 23.84 2.24
N ARG A 155 6.12 22.57 2.39
CA ARG A 155 6.48 21.93 3.67
C ARG A 155 5.34 21.90 4.71
N HIS A 156 4.09 22.01 4.27
CA HIS A 156 2.92 21.84 5.14
C HIS A 156 2.82 20.38 5.64
N VAL A 157 3.18 19.44 4.79
CA VAL A 157 3.33 18.00 5.08
C VAL A 157 4.75 17.55 4.78
N GLN A 158 5.18 16.39 5.33
CA GLN A 158 6.51 15.85 5.03
C GLN A 158 6.54 15.04 3.75
N PHE A 159 5.42 14.38 3.42
CA PHE A 159 5.31 13.50 2.26
C PHE A 159 3.98 13.69 1.54
N GLY A 160 3.96 13.42 0.24
CA GLY A 160 2.75 13.29 -0.55
C GLY A 160 2.62 11.87 -1.09
N LEU A 161 1.40 11.38 -1.32
CA LEU A 161 1.15 10.14 -2.03
C LEU A 161 0.22 10.37 -3.21
N VAL A 162 0.73 10.06 -4.41
CA VAL A 162 0.10 10.32 -5.71
C VAL A 162 0.11 9.07 -6.59
N PRO A 163 -0.97 8.76 -7.33
CA PRO A 163 -1.01 7.60 -8.21
C PRO A 163 -0.23 7.88 -9.50
N LEU A 164 0.65 6.95 -9.90
CA LEU A 164 1.48 7.04 -11.11
C LEU A 164 0.80 6.41 -12.33
N GLU A 165 0.33 5.17 -12.16
CA GLU A 165 -0.23 4.33 -13.22
C GLU A 165 -1.21 3.31 -12.61
N ASN A 166 -2.14 2.83 -13.43
CA ASN A 166 -3.00 1.69 -13.15
C ASN A 166 -2.80 0.64 -14.25
N SER A 167 -2.78 -0.65 -13.90
CA SER A 167 -2.53 -1.74 -14.84
C SER A 167 -3.60 -1.94 -15.92
N THR A 168 -4.78 -1.32 -15.76
CA THR A 168 -5.94 -1.46 -16.65
C THR A 168 -6.19 -0.19 -17.45
N ASP A 169 -6.05 1.00 -16.85
CA ASP A 169 -6.26 2.29 -17.54
C ASP A 169 -4.96 3.02 -17.95
N GLY A 170 -3.79 2.50 -17.58
CA GLY A 170 -2.48 3.06 -17.93
C GLY A 170 -2.03 4.22 -17.02
N ARG A 171 -1.20 5.10 -17.58
CA ARG A 171 -0.58 6.23 -16.86
C ARG A 171 -1.57 7.29 -16.38
N ILE A 172 -1.20 8.00 -15.31
CA ILE A 172 -1.99 9.11 -14.75
C ILE A 172 -1.29 10.43 -15.08
N SER A 173 -1.72 11.03 -16.20
CA SER A 173 -1.10 12.20 -16.84
C SER A 173 -0.89 13.38 -15.87
N ASP A 174 -1.86 13.68 -15.01
CA ASP A 174 -1.77 14.76 -14.01
C ASP A 174 -0.52 14.64 -13.12
N THR A 175 -0.23 13.43 -12.62
CA THR A 175 0.93 13.15 -11.78
C THR A 175 2.23 13.33 -12.56
N LEU A 176 2.26 12.84 -13.80
CA LEU A 176 3.42 12.99 -14.68
C LEU A 176 3.69 14.47 -15.01
N GLU A 177 2.63 15.26 -15.27
CA GLU A 177 2.77 16.69 -15.51
C GLU A 177 3.26 17.43 -14.26
N MET A 178 2.77 17.10 -13.06
CA MET A 178 3.24 17.76 -11.82
C MET A 178 4.75 17.55 -11.59
N PHE A 179 5.30 16.36 -11.89
CA PHE A 179 6.76 16.15 -11.83
C PHE A 179 7.54 17.02 -12.84
N THR A 180 6.95 17.44 -13.98
CA THR A 180 7.63 18.38 -14.89
C THR A 180 7.73 19.79 -14.31
N ARG A 181 6.75 20.18 -13.47
CA ARG A 181 6.60 21.51 -12.86
C ARG A 181 7.35 21.63 -11.52
N HIS A 182 7.40 20.55 -10.73
CA HIS A 182 8.01 20.48 -9.41
C HIS A 182 9.29 19.62 -9.38
N SER A 183 10.31 20.01 -10.16
CA SER A 183 11.61 19.31 -10.23
C SER A 183 12.37 19.22 -8.90
N GLY A 184 12.03 20.06 -7.92
CA GLY A 184 12.55 19.99 -6.55
C GLY A 184 12.00 18.80 -5.74
N LEU A 185 10.91 18.17 -6.16
CA LEU A 185 10.35 17.01 -5.48
C LEU A 185 10.82 15.70 -6.14
N LYS A 186 10.99 14.67 -5.30
CA LYS A 186 11.52 13.36 -5.68
C LYS A 186 10.66 12.22 -5.16
N ILE A 187 10.61 11.12 -5.91
CA ILE A 187 10.00 9.87 -5.51
C ILE A 187 10.93 9.16 -4.53
N ARG A 188 10.40 8.88 -3.34
CA ARG A 188 11.14 8.30 -2.21
C ARG A 188 10.73 6.86 -1.87
N ALA A 189 9.54 6.45 -2.31
CA ALA A 189 9.08 5.07 -2.29
C ALA A 189 7.98 4.87 -3.34
N GLU A 190 7.71 3.61 -3.70
CA GLU A 190 6.47 3.24 -4.40
C GLU A 190 5.59 2.32 -3.52
N VAL A 191 4.28 2.33 -3.81
CA VAL A 191 3.28 1.43 -3.23
C VAL A 191 2.50 0.81 -4.39
N LYS A 192 2.29 -0.50 -4.41
CA LYS A 192 1.44 -1.16 -5.41
C LYS A 192 0.22 -1.73 -4.71
N LEU A 193 -0.93 -1.10 -4.91
CA LEU A 193 -2.20 -1.53 -4.31
C LEU A 193 -2.97 -2.34 -5.35
N ARG A 194 -3.25 -3.63 -5.08
CA ARG A 194 -4.26 -4.37 -5.85
C ARG A 194 -5.63 -3.80 -5.50
N ILE A 195 -6.45 -3.59 -6.53
CA ILE A 195 -7.73 -2.90 -6.46
C ILE A 195 -8.85 -3.93 -6.60
N HIS A 196 -9.52 -4.22 -5.49
CA HIS A 196 -10.70 -5.07 -5.47
C HIS A 196 -11.97 -4.22 -5.26
N HIS A 197 -12.84 -4.22 -6.28
CA HIS A 197 -14.10 -3.49 -6.24
C HIS A 197 -15.18 -4.36 -5.61
N CYS A 198 -15.86 -3.81 -4.61
CA CYS A 198 -17.06 -4.38 -4.01
C CYS A 198 -18.30 -3.62 -4.52
N LEU A 199 -19.39 -4.34 -4.75
CA LEU A 199 -20.72 -3.73 -4.83
C LEU A 199 -21.25 -3.58 -3.40
N LEU A 200 -21.59 -2.36 -3.01
CA LEU A 200 -21.95 -1.99 -1.64
C LEU A 200 -23.33 -1.34 -1.61
N GLY A 201 -24.15 -1.59 -0.59
CA GLY A 201 -25.41 -0.88 -0.40
C GLY A 201 -26.14 -1.26 0.88
N LYS A 202 -27.23 -0.55 1.20
CA LYS A 202 -28.15 -0.89 2.31
C LYS A 202 -29.47 -1.52 1.84
N THR A 203 -29.63 -1.65 0.53
CA THR A 203 -30.85 -2.17 -0.10
C THR A 203 -30.62 -3.63 -0.49
N PRO A 204 -31.62 -4.52 -0.37
CA PRO A 204 -31.50 -5.88 -0.87
C PRO A 204 -31.13 -5.90 -2.37
N TRP A 205 -30.38 -6.91 -2.80
CA TRP A 205 -29.92 -7.06 -4.20
C TRP A 205 -31.03 -6.83 -5.23
N ALA A 206 -32.21 -7.44 -5.00
CA ALA A 206 -33.36 -7.35 -5.90
C ALA A 206 -33.94 -5.93 -6.02
N ASP A 207 -33.58 -5.02 -5.12
CA ASP A 207 -34.07 -3.64 -5.04
C ASP A 207 -33.05 -2.61 -5.55
N VAL A 208 -31.85 -3.03 -5.96
CA VAL A 208 -30.88 -2.14 -6.62
C VAL A 208 -31.44 -1.64 -7.96
N ARG A 209 -31.52 -0.31 -8.13
CA ARG A 209 -31.95 0.38 -9.37
C ARG A 209 -30.90 1.36 -9.90
N ARG A 210 -29.95 1.77 -9.06
CA ARG A 210 -28.94 2.79 -9.37
C ARG A 210 -27.58 2.36 -8.80
N VAL A 211 -26.54 2.40 -9.60
CA VAL A 211 -25.16 2.08 -9.20
C VAL A 211 -24.28 3.30 -9.43
N PHE A 212 -23.67 3.81 -8.37
CA PHE A 212 -22.80 4.99 -8.38
C PHE A 212 -21.32 4.57 -8.34
N SER A 213 -20.47 5.21 -9.15
CA SER A 213 -19.00 5.22 -8.95
C SER A 213 -18.32 6.23 -9.87
N LYS A 214 -16.98 6.33 -9.83
CA LYS A 214 -16.20 7.06 -10.84
C LYS A 214 -16.24 6.29 -12.17
N ALA A 215 -16.25 6.97 -13.33
CA ALA A 215 -16.31 6.29 -14.65
C ALA A 215 -15.29 5.16 -14.81
N GLN A 216 -14.08 5.35 -14.27
CA GLN A 216 -13.02 4.34 -14.26
C GLN A 216 -13.48 3.02 -13.61
N ALA A 217 -14.05 3.07 -12.40
CA ALA A 217 -14.56 1.88 -11.71
C ALA A 217 -15.83 1.32 -12.37
N LEU A 218 -16.74 2.17 -12.86
CA LEU A 218 -17.89 1.72 -13.65
C LEU A 218 -17.47 0.96 -14.93
N SER A 219 -16.41 1.43 -15.59
CA SER A 219 -15.87 0.81 -16.80
C SER A 219 -15.07 -0.46 -16.50
N GLN A 220 -14.35 -0.51 -15.38
CA GLN A 220 -13.63 -1.70 -14.91
C GLN A 220 -14.56 -2.84 -14.45
N CYS A 221 -15.85 -2.58 -14.19
CA CYS A 221 -16.84 -3.59 -13.77
C CYS A 221 -17.97 -3.80 -14.80
N ARG A 222 -17.78 -3.37 -16.05
CA ARG A 222 -18.85 -3.22 -17.05
C ARG A 222 -19.48 -4.55 -17.46
N HIS A 223 -18.68 -5.60 -17.66
CA HIS A 223 -19.18 -6.92 -18.03
C HIS A 223 -19.88 -7.59 -16.85
N TRP A 224 -19.35 -7.43 -15.63
CA TRP A 224 -20.02 -7.90 -14.42
C TRP A 224 -21.37 -7.19 -14.20
N LEU A 225 -21.43 -5.86 -14.34
CA LEU A 225 -22.66 -5.08 -14.15
C LEU A 225 -23.75 -5.46 -15.16
N SER A 226 -23.40 -5.48 -16.45
CA SER A 226 -24.35 -5.83 -17.53
C SER A 226 -24.91 -7.25 -17.42
N LYS A 227 -24.15 -8.19 -16.83
CA LYS A 227 -24.60 -9.56 -16.58
C LYS A 227 -25.48 -9.70 -15.34
N ASN A 228 -25.13 -9.02 -14.25
CA ASN A 228 -25.72 -9.28 -12.92
C ASN A 228 -26.76 -8.23 -12.47
N LEU A 229 -26.67 -6.99 -12.96
CA LEU A 229 -27.60 -5.89 -12.67
C LEU A 229 -28.03 -5.13 -13.95
N PRO A 230 -28.51 -5.81 -15.02
CA PRO A 230 -28.90 -5.15 -16.28
C PRO A 230 -30.04 -4.13 -16.12
N GLN A 231 -30.82 -4.20 -15.04
CA GLN A 231 -31.89 -3.24 -14.71
C GLN A 231 -31.39 -1.97 -14.02
N ALA A 232 -30.12 -1.89 -13.62
CA ALA A 232 -29.59 -0.76 -12.85
C ALA A 232 -29.00 0.32 -13.76
N THR A 233 -29.38 1.57 -13.49
CA THR A 233 -28.77 2.74 -14.15
C THR A 233 -27.43 3.06 -13.52
N LEU A 234 -26.41 3.36 -14.34
CA LEU A 234 -25.06 3.69 -13.87
C LEU A 234 -24.90 5.21 -13.78
N HIS A 235 -24.34 5.71 -12.67
CA HIS A 235 -24.21 7.13 -12.37
C HIS A 235 -22.75 7.47 -12.06
N GLU A 236 -22.13 8.34 -12.87
CA GLU A 236 -20.77 8.80 -12.62
C GLU A 236 -20.72 9.84 -11.49
N VAL A 237 -19.77 9.66 -10.56
CA VAL A 237 -19.48 10.60 -9.47
C VAL A 237 -17.98 10.76 -9.23
N VAL A 238 -17.57 11.82 -8.54
CA VAL A 238 -16.16 12.25 -8.45
C VAL A 238 -15.19 11.23 -7.82
N SER A 239 -15.66 10.29 -7.01
CA SER A 239 -14.81 9.22 -6.44
C SER A 239 -15.62 8.00 -5.99
N THR A 240 -14.96 6.85 -5.86
CA THR A 240 -15.53 5.60 -5.35
C THR A 240 -16.04 5.74 -3.91
N ALA A 241 -15.27 6.40 -3.03
CA ALA A 241 -15.69 6.64 -1.65
C ALA A 241 -16.88 7.61 -1.53
N HIS A 242 -16.99 8.61 -2.41
CA HIS A 242 -18.18 9.46 -2.46
C HIS A 242 -19.42 8.70 -3.00
N ALA A 243 -19.24 7.71 -3.88
CA ALA A 243 -20.34 6.82 -4.25
C ALA A 243 -20.87 6.01 -3.05
N ALA A 244 -19.97 5.52 -2.17
CA ALA A 244 -20.37 4.86 -0.93
C ALA A 244 -21.12 5.83 0.02
N GLU A 245 -20.71 7.09 0.10
CA GLU A 245 -21.44 8.15 0.82
C GLU A 245 -22.87 8.37 0.27
N ILE A 246 -23.05 8.30 -1.06
CA ILE A 246 -24.37 8.40 -1.71
C ILE A 246 -25.22 7.16 -1.39
N ALA A 247 -24.68 5.95 -1.57
CA ALA A 247 -25.37 4.69 -1.27
C ALA A 247 -25.70 4.50 0.23
N GLN A 248 -25.03 5.23 1.12
CA GLN A 248 -25.38 5.29 2.55
C GLN A 248 -26.72 6.00 2.80
N ARG A 249 -27.07 6.97 1.95
CA ARG A 249 -28.17 7.93 2.14
C ARG A 249 -29.36 7.69 1.22
N GLU A 250 -29.11 7.23 0.00
CA GLU A 250 -30.13 7.13 -1.03
C GLU A 250 -30.80 5.74 -1.11
N PRO A 251 -32.13 5.66 -1.22
CA PRO A 251 -32.83 4.39 -1.40
C PRO A 251 -32.59 3.81 -2.80
N PHE A 252 -32.65 2.47 -2.91
CA PHE A 252 -32.46 1.71 -4.16
C PHE A 252 -31.08 1.94 -4.84
N ALA A 253 -30.13 2.50 -4.10
CA ALA A 253 -28.78 2.82 -4.56
C ALA A 253 -27.77 1.76 -4.07
N ALA A 254 -26.78 1.50 -4.92
CA ALA A 254 -25.56 0.80 -4.58
C ALA A 254 -24.34 1.59 -5.08
N ALA A 255 -23.16 1.30 -4.54
CA ALA A 255 -21.90 1.91 -4.91
C ALA A 255 -20.89 0.85 -5.36
N ILE A 256 -19.95 1.24 -6.22
CA ILE A 256 -18.72 0.46 -6.46
C ILE A 256 -17.56 1.16 -5.77
N ALA A 257 -17.00 0.53 -4.73
CA ALA A 257 -15.86 1.05 -3.98
C ALA A 257 -15.06 -0.07 -3.29
N SER A 258 -14.05 0.32 -2.52
CA SER A 258 -13.27 -0.57 -1.65
C SER A 258 -14.10 -1.14 -0.50
N ARG A 259 -13.74 -2.33 0.00
CA ARG A 259 -14.33 -2.92 1.22
C ARG A 259 -14.35 -1.92 2.38
N THR A 260 -13.21 -1.26 2.64
CA THR A 260 -13.05 -0.29 3.72
C THR A 260 -13.98 0.92 3.62
N ALA A 261 -14.41 1.31 2.41
CA ALA A 261 -15.45 2.33 2.25
C ALA A 261 -16.83 1.78 2.66
N GLY A 262 -17.13 0.52 2.34
CA GLY A 262 -18.33 -0.17 2.84
C GLY A 262 -18.38 -0.20 4.36
N ASP A 263 -17.30 -0.66 5.00
CA ASP A 263 -17.17 -0.70 6.47
C ASP A 263 -17.35 0.70 7.08
N ALA A 264 -16.66 1.71 6.54
CA ALA A 264 -16.67 3.07 7.07
C ALA A 264 -18.00 3.83 6.89
N TYR A 265 -18.75 3.53 5.82
CA TYR A 265 -20.07 4.12 5.57
C TYR A 265 -21.23 3.25 6.08
N GLY A 266 -20.97 2.06 6.63
CA GLY A 266 -21.99 1.13 7.10
C GLY A 266 -22.90 0.66 5.96
N LEU A 267 -22.28 0.08 4.93
CA LEU A 267 -22.94 -0.56 3.78
C LEU A 267 -22.71 -2.07 3.83
N ASP A 268 -23.73 -2.85 3.50
CA ASP A 268 -23.58 -4.28 3.30
C ASP A 268 -22.85 -4.55 1.97
N ILE A 269 -22.04 -5.61 1.96
CA ILE A 269 -21.30 -6.05 0.79
C ILE A 269 -22.21 -6.98 -0.02
N LEU A 270 -22.75 -6.47 -1.12
CA LEU A 270 -23.69 -7.17 -2.00
C LEU A 270 -22.97 -8.12 -2.98
N ALA A 271 -21.73 -7.78 -3.35
CA ALA A 271 -20.81 -8.66 -4.08
C ALA A 271 -19.35 -8.17 -3.92
N GLU A 272 -18.40 -9.10 -4.06
CA GLU A 272 -16.96 -8.85 -3.94
C GLU A 272 -16.24 -9.15 -5.26
N ASN A 273 -15.09 -8.51 -5.47
CA ASN A 273 -14.19 -8.70 -6.60
C ASN A 273 -14.93 -8.62 -7.96
N ILE A 274 -15.70 -7.55 -8.14
CA ILE A 274 -16.59 -7.34 -9.30
C ILE A 274 -15.88 -6.68 -10.48
N GLU A 275 -14.58 -6.45 -10.41
CA GLU A 275 -13.73 -6.04 -11.53
C GLU A 275 -13.66 -7.11 -12.64
N ASP A 276 -13.79 -6.66 -13.88
CA ASP A 276 -13.66 -7.50 -15.09
C ASP A 276 -12.21 -8.01 -15.30
N GLN A 277 -11.25 -7.54 -14.49
CA GLN A 277 -9.81 -7.88 -14.54
C GLN A 277 -9.24 -8.10 -13.12
N PRO A 278 -9.04 -9.36 -12.66
CA PRO A 278 -8.73 -9.68 -11.25
C PRO A 278 -7.31 -9.30 -10.79
N TYR A 279 -6.45 -8.84 -11.71
CA TYR A 279 -5.07 -8.41 -11.42
C TYR A 279 -4.91 -6.88 -11.57
N ASN A 280 -5.98 -6.13 -11.34
CA ASN A 280 -6.00 -4.67 -11.32
C ASN A 280 -5.09 -4.12 -10.20
N VAL A 281 -4.00 -3.43 -10.54
CA VAL A 281 -3.04 -2.84 -9.60
C VAL A 281 -2.83 -1.37 -9.93
N THR A 282 -2.95 -0.50 -8.92
CA THR A 282 -2.54 0.91 -9.01
C THR A 282 -1.21 1.11 -8.31
N ARG A 283 -0.25 1.71 -9.01
CA ARG A 283 1.04 2.11 -8.43
C ARG A 283 0.98 3.56 -7.98
N PHE A 284 1.45 3.83 -6.77
CA PHE A 284 1.55 5.15 -6.19
C PHE A 284 3.01 5.50 -5.91
N ALA A 285 3.38 6.75 -6.12
CA ALA A 285 4.62 7.34 -5.63
C ALA A 285 4.38 7.98 -4.26
N VAL A 286 5.34 7.80 -3.35
CA VAL A 286 5.55 8.73 -2.24
C VAL A 286 6.52 9.80 -2.72
N ILE A 287 6.10 11.07 -2.67
CA ILE A 287 6.93 12.24 -3.01
C ILE A 287 7.44 12.95 -1.75
N ALA A 288 8.66 13.46 -1.81
CA ALA A 288 9.39 14.17 -0.76
C ALA A 288 10.35 15.19 -1.41
N GLU A 289 11.12 15.95 -0.60
CA GLU A 289 12.20 16.81 -1.12
C GLU A 289 13.45 16.02 -1.57
N GLN A 290 13.58 14.76 -1.16
CA GLN A 290 14.78 13.95 -1.38
C GLN A 290 14.41 12.50 -1.77
N SER A 291 15.28 11.87 -2.56
CA SER A 291 15.28 10.42 -2.80
C SER A 291 15.54 9.63 -1.50
N GLU A 292 15.38 8.32 -1.54
CA GLU A 292 15.86 7.45 -0.46
C GLU A 292 17.32 7.02 -0.74
N ALA A 293 18.00 6.47 0.27
CA ALA A 293 19.30 5.84 0.11
C ALA A 293 19.20 4.43 -0.51
N ARG A 294 20.31 3.96 -1.09
CA ARG A 294 20.48 2.62 -1.69
C ARG A 294 20.07 1.49 -0.73
N THR A 295 19.26 0.57 -1.23
CA THR A 295 18.92 -0.70 -0.55
C THR A 295 19.46 -1.94 -1.27
N GLY A 296 19.86 -1.81 -2.55
CA GLY A 296 20.24 -2.94 -3.40
C GLY A 296 19.05 -3.67 -4.06
N ARG A 297 17.81 -3.30 -3.73
CA ARG A 297 16.57 -3.73 -4.43
C ARG A 297 15.80 -2.51 -4.94
N ASP A 298 16.52 -1.56 -5.49
CA ASP A 298 16.02 -0.23 -5.84
C ASP A 298 15.43 -0.14 -7.26
N LYS A 299 14.72 0.96 -7.52
CA LYS A 299 14.29 1.47 -8.82
C LYS A 299 14.69 2.93 -8.93
N SER A 300 14.96 3.41 -10.13
CA SER A 300 15.14 4.83 -10.43
C SER A 300 14.18 5.30 -11.52
N THR A 301 13.38 6.32 -11.23
CA THR A 301 12.49 6.96 -12.22
C THR A 301 13.19 8.16 -12.85
N LEU A 302 13.13 8.23 -14.18
CA LEU A 302 13.80 9.24 -15.01
C LEU A 302 12.78 10.02 -15.81
N LEU A 303 13.01 11.33 -15.96
CA LEU A 303 12.34 12.19 -16.92
C LEU A 303 13.34 12.63 -18.00
N LEU A 304 13.07 12.28 -19.25
CA LEU A 304 13.88 12.65 -20.40
C LEU A 304 13.12 13.60 -21.33
N ARG A 305 13.80 14.61 -21.88
CA ARG A 305 13.39 15.28 -23.13
C ARG A 305 14.36 14.86 -24.23
N ILE A 306 13.84 14.42 -25.37
CA ILE A 306 14.63 14.00 -26.53
C ILE A 306 14.15 14.74 -27.78
N SER A 307 15.03 14.93 -28.75
CA SER A 307 14.65 15.54 -30.02
C SER A 307 13.70 14.62 -30.80
N ASN A 308 12.70 15.21 -31.46
CA ASN A 308 11.73 14.47 -32.27
C ASN A 308 12.36 14.04 -33.61
N GLN A 309 13.24 13.03 -33.57
CA GLN A 309 14.01 12.56 -34.73
C GLN A 309 14.05 11.02 -34.81
N ALA A 310 14.17 10.50 -36.02
CA ALA A 310 14.27 9.06 -36.27
C ALA A 310 15.40 8.40 -35.46
N GLY A 311 15.03 7.39 -34.68
CA GLY A 311 15.94 6.65 -33.81
C GLY A 311 16.45 7.41 -32.57
N ALA A 312 15.97 8.62 -32.26
CA ALA A 312 16.38 9.36 -31.06
C ALA A 312 16.14 8.55 -29.77
N LEU A 313 14.94 7.98 -29.62
CA LEU A 313 14.61 7.12 -28.48
C LEU A 313 15.51 5.88 -28.41
N SER A 314 15.71 5.17 -29.51
CA SER A 314 16.61 3.99 -29.57
C SER A 314 18.04 4.33 -29.14
N LYS A 315 18.60 5.45 -29.62
CA LYS A 315 19.92 5.95 -29.19
C LYS A 315 19.97 6.21 -27.67
N VAL A 316 18.87 6.67 -27.09
CA VAL A 316 18.71 6.95 -25.65
C VAL A 316 18.46 5.69 -24.81
N LEU A 317 17.85 4.63 -25.35
CA LEU A 317 17.64 3.38 -24.63
C LEU A 317 18.87 2.46 -24.63
N ALA A 318 19.67 2.49 -25.69
CA ALA A 318 20.86 1.63 -25.87
C ALA A 318 21.91 1.62 -24.74
N PRO A 319 22.08 2.65 -23.88
CA PRO A 319 22.94 2.56 -22.70
C PRO A 319 22.43 1.60 -21.63
N PHE A 320 21.11 1.47 -21.46
CA PHE A 320 20.51 0.56 -20.46
C PHE A 320 20.68 -0.90 -20.89
N GLU A 321 20.31 -1.19 -22.14
CA GLU A 321 20.55 -2.48 -22.81
C GLU A 321 22.02 -2.95 -22.65
N LYS A 322 22.98 -2.08 -23.01
CA LYS A 322 24.42 -2.39 -22.90
C LYS A 322 24.95 -2.46 -21.46
N GLY A 323 24.17 -2.00 -20.48
CA GLY A 323 24.44 -2.16 -19.05
C GLY A 323 23.79 -3.40 -18.44
N GLY A 324 22.96 -4.14 -19.19
CA GLY A 324 22.12 -5.21 -18.64
C GLY A 324 20.99 -4.69 -17.73
N LEU A 325 20.62 -3.42 -17.86
CA LEU A 325 19.66 -2.74 -16.99
C LEU A 325 18.24 -2.92 -17.51
N ASN A 326 17.38 -3.49 -16.66
CA ASN A 326 15.98 -3.72 -16.96
C ASN A 326 15.16 -2.40 -16.88
N LEU A 327 14.21 -2.25 -17.80
CA LEU A 327 13.25 -1.14 -17.83
C LEU A 327 11.86 -1.67 -17.50
N THR A 328 11.21 -1.08 -16.49
CA THR A 328 9.91 -1.54 -15.94
C THR A 328 8.75 -0.62 -16.25
N MET A 329 9.00 0.55 -16.82
CA MET A 329 8.00 1.46 -17.38
C MET A 329 8.68 2.32 -18.46
N ILE A 330 7.95 2.65 -19.52
CA ILE A 330 8.31 3.67 -20.51
C ILE A 330 7.04 4.35 -21.01
N GLU A 331 6.90 5.64 -20.75
CA GLU A 331 5.68 6.41 -21.01
C GLU A 331 5.99 7.73 -21.72
N SER A 332 5.36 7.98 -22.88
CA SER A 332 5.61 9.18 -23.70
C SER A 332 4.41 10.12 -23.72
N PHE A 333 4.66 11.41 -23.45
CA PHE A 333 3.61 12.44 -23.41
C PHE A 333 4.11 13.76 -24.00
N PRO A 334 3.22 14.57 -24.61
CA PRO A 334 3.60 15.86 -25.19
C PRO A 334 3.89 16.89 -24.11
N SER A 335 4.93 17.70 -24.31
CA SER A 335 5.27 18.83 -23.46
C SER A 335 4.30 19.99 -23.68
N SER A 336 3.33 20.16 -22.78
CA SER A 336 2.35 21.26 -22.82
C SER A 336 3.01 22.65 -22.80
N ALA A 337 4.19 22.76 -22.17
CA ALA A 337 4.91 24.01 -21.92
C ALA A 337 5.61 24.64 -23.14
N GLU A 338 5.77 23.91 -24.26
CA GLU A 338 6.57 24.35 -25.42
C GLU A 338 5.75 24.41 -26.74
N ASN A 339 4.41 24.38 -26.66
CA ASN A 339 3.48 24.46 -27.79
C ASN A 339 3.48 25.86 -28.46
N LEU A 340 4.53 26.15 -29.22
CA LEU A 340 4.68 27.35 -30.03
C LEU A 340 4.20 27.13 -31.48
N PRO A 341 3.52 28.11 -32.12
CA PRO A 341 3.14 28.02 -33.52
C PRO A 341 4.36 27.75 -34.42
N GLY A 342 4.27 26.72 -35.28
CA GLY A 342 5.33 26.37 -36.23
C GLY A 342 6.50 25.54 -35.66
N ARG A 343 6.35 24.93 -34.47
CA ARG A 343 7.24 23.86 -33.99
C ARG A 343 6.51 22.53 -33.88
N ASP A 344 7.24 21.44 -34.14
CA ASP A 344 6.81 20.10 -33.73
C ASP A 344 6.73 20.02 -32.19
N PRO A 345 5.75 19.27 -31.63
CA PRO A 345 5.64 19.11 -30.18
C PRO A 345 6.87 18.38 -29.62
N SER A 346 7.49 18.94 -28.58
CA SER A 346 8.56 18.25 -27.86
C SER A 346 7.99 17.15 -26.98
N TYR A 347 8.60 15.95 -27.02
CA TYR A 347 8.13 14.80 -26.26
C TYR A 347 8.97 14.59 -25.00
N LEU A 348 8.25 14.36 -23.91
CA LEU A 348 8.81 13.95 -22.63
C LEU A 348 8.56 12.46 -22.43
N PHE A 349 9.56 11.78 -21.87
CA PHE A 349 9.53 10.35 -21.59
C PHE A 349 9.79 10.11 -20.11
N PHE A 350 8.86 9.41 -19.44
CA PHE A 350 9.12 8.77 -18.16
C PHE A 350 9.69 7.37 -18.40
N LEU A 351 10.68 6.98 -17.60
CA LEU A 351 11.22 5.61 -17.59
C LEU A 351 11.51 5.16 -16.16
N ASP A 352 11.19 3.91 -15.85
CA ASP A 352 11.64 3.26 -14.61
C ASP A 352 12.75 2.25 -14.91
N VAL A 353 13.94 2.48 -14.37
CA VAL A 353 15.09 1.58 -14.44
C VAL A 353 15.20 0.77 -13.14
N GLU A 354 15.52 -0.52 -13.20
CA GLU A 354 15.86 -1.29 -12.00
C GLU A 354 17.30 -0.97 -11.54
N GLY A 355 17.47 -0.73 -10.24
CA GLY A 355 18.70 -0.20 -9.63
C GLY A 355 18.61 1.27 -9.21
N HIS A 356 19.54 1.70 -8.36
CA HIS A 356 19.69 3.07 -7.84
C HIS A 356 20.53 3.92 -8.79
N ALA A 357 20.32 5.24 -8.87
CA ALA A 357 21.08 6.11 -9.78
C ALA A 357 22.59 6.17 -9.49
N GLU A 358 23.00 5.77 -8.28
CA GLU A 358 24.37 5.66 -7.80
C GLU A 358 24.98 4.26 -7.98
N ASP A 359 24.21 3.26 -8.42
CA ASP A 359 24.77 1.95 -8.75
C ASP A 359 25.70 2.11 -9.95
N PRO A 360 26.96 1.60 -9.91
CA PRO A 360 27.92 1.78 -10.99
C PRO A 360 27.42 1.50 -12.42
N PRO A 361 26.63 0.44 -12.72
CA PRO A 361 26.08 0.25 -14.06
C PRO A 361 25.01 1.31 -14.41
N VAL A 362 24.14 1.70 -13.46
CA VAL A 362 23.08 2.69 -13.67
C VAL A 362 23.68 4.08 -13.89
N SER A 363 24.59 4.52 -13.01
CA SER A 363 25.28 5.81 -13.12
C SER A 363 25.99 5.96 -14.47
N LYS A 364 26.71 4.92 -14.91
CA LYS A 364 27.38 4.86 -16.22
C LYS A 364 26.39 4.90 -17.39
N ALA A 365 25.22 4.27 -17.27
CA ALA A 365 24.17 4.39 -18.27
C ALA A 365 23.60 5.83 -18.31
N LEU A 366 23.32 6.44 -17.15
CA LEU A 366 22.81 7.81 -17.03
C LEU A 366 23.78 8.85 -17.63
N GLU A 367 25.10 8.69 -17.46
CA GLU A 367 26.09 9.54 -18.13
C GLU A 367 26.04 9.45 -19.67
N LEU A 368 25.80 8.25 -20.20
CA LEU A 368 25.68 8.02 -21.65
C LEU A 368 24.34 8.52 -22.20
N VAL A 369 23.26 8.42 -21.41
CA VAL A 369 21.94 9.01 -21.72
C VAL A 369 22.04 10.54 -21.75
N ARG A 370 22.68 11.16 -20.75
CA ARG A 370 22.86 12.62 -20.65
C ARG A 370 23.52 13.24 -21.88
N LYS A 371 24.32 12.47 -22.62
CA LYS A 371 25.00 12.87 -23.88
C LYS A 371 24.13 12.66 -25.14
N ARG A 372 22.88 12.19 -25.00
CA ARG A 372 21.97 11.78 -26.08
C ARG A 372 20.55 12.34 -25.95
N CYS A 373 20.21 12.94 -24.81
CA CYS A 373 18.95 13.63 -24.54
C CYS A 373 19.19 15.15 -24.37
N GLU A 374 18.14 15.94 -24.54
CA GLU A 374 18.17 17.40 -24.29
C GLU A 374 18.02 17.75 -22.80
N ARG A 375 17.30 16.90 -22.06
CA ARG A 375 17.16 16.93 -20.60
C ARG A 375 17.15 15.50 -20.09
N LEU A 376 17.93 15.23 -19.04
CA LEU A 376 17.80 14.04 -18.18
C LEU A 376 17.67 14.56 -16.75
N GLU A 377 16.60 14.17 -16.10
CA GLU A 377 16.40 14.38 -14.67
C GLU A 377 16.10 13.04 -13.99
N VAL A 378 16.77 12.79 -12.86
CA VAL A 378 16.38 11.70 -11.96
C VAL A 378 15.24 12.25 -11.09
N LEU A 379 14.06 11.67 -11.22
CA LEU A 379 12.89 12.02 -10.41
C LEU A 379 12.85 11.25 -9.10
N GLY A 380 13.67 10.22 -8.93
CA GLY A 380 13.88 9.56 -7.65
C GLY A 380 14.68 8.27 -7.82
N SER A 381 15.35 7.86 -6.76
CA SER A 381 15.84 6.50 -6.57
C SER A 381 15.32 6.00 -5.23
N TYR A 382 14.74 4.80 -5.21
CA TYR A 382 13.94 4.34 -4.08
C TYR A 382 13.74 2.81 -4.07
N PRO A 383 13.36 2.21 -2.92
CA PRO A 383 13.19 0.76 -2.83
C PRO A 383 11.99 0.27 -3.67
N ARG A 384 12.15 -0.85 -4.39
CA ARG A 384 11.06 -1.47 -5.17
C ARG A 384 9.92 -1.91 -4.24
N GLY A 385 8.73 -1.40 -4.48
CA GLY A 385 7.55 -1.71 -3.67
C GLY A 385 6.94 -3.06 -4.04
N GLU A 386 6.48 -3.78 -3.02
CA GLU A 386 5.72 -5.00 -3.16
C GLU A 386 4.22 -4.71 -3.36
N CYS A 387 3.49 -5.71 -3.85
CA CYS A 387 2.04 -5.64 -3.96
C CYS A 387 1.40 -5.80 -2.58
N VAL A 388 0.43 -4.95 -2.27
CA VAL A 388 -0.45 -5.01 -1.09
C VAL A 388 -1.89 -5.01 -1.56
N GLU A 389 -2.78 -5.69 -0.83
CA GLU A 389 -4.22 -5.68 -1.11
C GLU A 389 -4.89 -4.40 -0.57
N SER A 390 -6.01 -3.97 -1.17
CA SER A 390 -6.77 -2.76 -0.80
C SER A 390 -7.78 -2.96 0.33
#